data_AF-A0A4R3E0R5-F1
#
_entry.id   AF-A0A4R3E0R5-F1
#
_cell.length_a   1.000
_cell.length_b   1.000
_cell.length_c   1.000
_cell.angle_alpha   90.00
_cell.angle_beta   90.00
_cell.angle_gamma   90.00
#
_symmetry.space_group_name_H-M   'P 1'
#
loop_
_entity.id
_entity.type
_entity.pdbx_description
1 polymer ?
#
loop_
_entity_poly.entity_id
_entity_poly.type
_entity_poly.pdbx_seq_one_letter_code
_entity_poly.pdbx_strand_id
1 'polypeptide(L)'
;MPRFALCLLATLAVAAPAAAQSIGEPIPGRGGEPTAKSRLPSAKAHAPARACPEYGPGFVKVEGSTLCVRAGGQVRAEFGKRSYSTRGSSYGSAARADGYVEARGNTGLGEMRAVFVGGGEVGKLNRDRYEGGFYR
;
A
#
# COMPACT_ATOMS: atom_id res chain seq x y z
N MET A 1 45.33 21.39 -42.10
CA MET A 1 44.65 22.03 -40.95
C MET A 1 44.03 20.95 -40.05
N PRO A 2 44.79 20.27 -39.18
CA PRO A 2 44.27 19.17 -38.35
C PRO A 2 43.91 19.58 -36.90
N ARG A 3 44.07 20.86 -36.54
CA ARG A 3 44.02 21.33 -35.15
C ARG A 3 42.60 21.43 -34.55
N PHE A 4 41.55 21.53 -35.36
CA PHE A 4 40.17 21.62 -34.87
C PHE A 4 39.54 20.26 -34.54
N ALA A 5 40.02 19.18 -35.15
CA ALA A 5 39.51 17.83 -34.88
C ALA A 5 39.98 17.29 -33.51
N LEU A 6 41.11 17.79 -33.00
CA LEU A 6 41.70 17.31 -31.74
C LEU A 6 40.96 17.86 -30.50
N CYS A 7 40.34 19.05 -30.61
CA CYS A 7 39.62 19.66 -29.48
C CYS A 7 38.28 18.99 -29.19
N LEU A 8 37.61 18.43 -30.20
CA LEU A 8 36.31 17.75 -30.04
C LEU A 8 36.42 16.37 -29.39
N LEU A 9 37.55 15.67 -29.61
CA LEU A 9 37.81 14.38 -28.97
C LEU A 9 38.27 14.51 -27.52
N ALA A 10 38.87 15.64 -27.12
CA ALA A 10 39.35 15.86 -25.76
C ALA A 10 38.22 16.13 -24.74
N THR A 11 37.05 16.61 -25.17
CA THR A 11 35.94 16.94 -24.26
C THR A 11 35.07 15.75 -23.86
N LEU A 12 35.16 14.61 -24.56
CA LEU A 12 34.36 13.41 -24.23
C LEU A 12 34.98 12.53 -23.12
N ALA A 13 36.19 12.84 -22.64
CA ALA A 13 36.96 11.94 -21.78
C ALA A 13 36.79 12.14 -20.26
N VAL A 14 35.90 13.02 -19.78
CA VAL A 14 35.83 13.39 -18.33
C VAL A 14 34.59 12.88 -17.58
N ALA A 15 33.69 12.11 -18.21
CA ALA A 15 32.52 11.57 -17.50
C ALA A 15 32.50 10.04 -17.47
N ALA A 16 33.44 9.44 -16.74
CA ALA A 16 33.38 8.01 -16.39
C ALA A 16 33.65 7.83 -14.88
N PRO A 17 32.62 7.76 -14.02
CA PRO A 17 32.79 7.09 -12.74
C PRO A 17 32.86 5.59 -13.04
N ALA A 18 34.03 5.03 -12.79
CA ALA A 18 34.23 3.59 -12.74
C ALA A 18 33.40 3.02 -11.58
N ALA A 19 32.39 2.22 -11.90
CA ALA A 19 31.79 1.29 -10.96
C ALA A 19 31.27 0.06 -11.72
N ALA A 20 32.18 -0.85 -12.00
CA ALA A 20 31.86 -2.25 -12.15
C ALA A 20 33.08 -3.01 -11.64
N GLN A 21 32.92 -3.81 -10.58
CA GLN A 21 33.06 -5.26 -10.67
C GLN A 21 32.37 -5.89 -9.45
N SER A 22 31.13 -6.34 -9.65
CA SER A 22 30.61 -7.49 -8.92
C SER A 22 30.15 -8.50 -9.95
N ILE A 23 30.97 -9.53 -10.14
CA ILE A 23 30.67 -10.76 -10.86
C ILE A 23 29.51 -11.43 -10.11
N GLY A 24 28.33 -11.45 -10.73
CA GLY A 24 27.11 -12.01 -10.15
C GLY A 24 25.91 -11.50 -10.91
N GLU A 25 25.73 -11.97 -12.14
CA GLU A 25 24.66 -11.59 -13.05
C GLU A 25 23.28 -11.76 -12.38
N PRO A 26 22.54 -10.67 -12.07
CA PRO A 26 21.16 -10.81 -11.62
C PRO A 26 20.27 -11.06 -12.85
N ILE A 27 19.46 -12.13 -12.76
CA ILE A 27 18.54 -12.56 -13.82
C ILE A 27 17.65 -11.38 -14.27
N PRO A 28 17.66 -11.00 -15.57
CA PRO A 28 16.84 -9.92 -16.09
C PRO A 28 15.35 -10.23 -15.92
N GLY A 29 14.62 -9.28 -15.34
CA GLY A 29 13.15 -9.33 -15.26
C GLY A 29 12.57 -9.82 -13.93
N ARG A 30 13.40 -10.30 -12.99
CA ARG A 30 12.98 -10.59 -11.61
C ARG A 30 13.65 -9.61 -10.65
N GLY A 31 13.41 -8.32 -10.87
CA GLY A 31 13.79 -7.26 -9.95
C GLY A 31 13.05 -7.45 -8.63
N GLY A 32 13.77 -8.02 -7.66
CA GLY A 32 13.41 -7.93 -6.25
C GLY A 32 13.55 -6.48 -5.82
N GLU A 33 12.50 -5.70 -5.99
CA GLU A 33 12.28 -4.55 -5.12
C GLU A 33 11.49 -5.09 -3.92
N PRO A 34 11.99 -4.96 -2.68
CA PRO A 34 11.09 -5.05 -1.55
C PRO A 34 10.14 -3.88 -1.72
N THR A 35 8.97 -4.14 -2.35
CA THR A 35 7.86 -3.20 -2.52
C THR A 35 7.88 -2.30 -1.32
N ALA A 36 8.27 -1.04 -1.51
CA ALA A 36 8.31 -0.07 -0.45
C ALA A 36 6.95 -0.17 0.23
N LYS A 37 6.91 -0.77 1.42
CA LYS A 37 5.70 -0.80 2.23
C LYS A 37 5.47 0.67 2.49
N SER A 38 4.64 1.30 1.66
CA SER A 38 4.20 2.67 1.82
C SER A 38 3.61 2.68 3.22
N ARG A 39 4.42 3.16 4.19
CA ARG A 39 3.95 3.36 5.54
C ARG A 39 3.00 4.53 5.38
N LEU A 40 1.72 4.23 5.20
CA LEU A 40 0.69 5.26 5.22
C LEU A 40 0.97 6.12 6.45
N PRO A 41 0.92 7.46 6.31
CA PRO A 41 1.11 8.35 7.44
C PRO A 41 0.22 7.87 8.58
N SER A 42 0.82 7.56 9.73
CA SER A 42 0.03 7.28 10.93
C SER A 42 -0.83 8.51 11.16
N ALA A 43 -2.15 8.33 11.17
CA ALA A 43 -3.08 9.43 11.39
C ALA A 43 -2.67 10.13 12.69
N LYS A 44 -2.34 11.42 12.60
CA LYS A 44 -1.92 12.21 13.77
C LYS A 44 -3.05 12.13 14.79
N ALA A 45 -2.79 11.47 15.93
CA ALA A 45 -3.76 11.38 17.02
C ALA A 45 -4.08 12.81 17.51
N HIS A 46 -5.36 13.19 17.45
CA HIS A 46 -5.83 14.46 17.98
C HIS A 46 -6.16 14.27 19.46
N ALA A 47 -5.54 15.09 20.32
CA ALA A 47 -5.55 15.03 21.79
C ALA A 47 -4.98 13.73 22.41
N PRO A 48 -4.38 13.78 23.61
CA PRO A 48 -3.94 12.59 24.33
C PRO A 48 -5.17 11.85 24.89
N ALA A 49 -5.91 11.16 24.02
CA ALA A 49 -6.98 10.28 24.45
C ALA A 49 -6.40 9.17 25.34
N ARG A 50 -7.02 8.92 26.49
CA ARG A 50 -6.59 7.85 27.41
C ARG A 50 -6.75 6.52 26.68
N ALA A 51 -5.65 5.77 26.51
CA ALA A 51 -5.71 4.43 25.94
C ALA A 51 -6.47 3.49 26.89
N CYS A 52 -7.24 2.56 26.34
CA CYS A 52 -7.94 1.50 27.08
C CYS A 52 -7.24 0.15 26.85
N PRO A 53 -6.12 -0.15 27.52
CA PRO A 53 -5.43 -1.43 27.35
C PRO A 53 -6.27 -2.64 27.79
N GLU A 54 -7.30 -2.45 28.61
CA GLU A 54 -8.21 -3.49 29.10
C GLU A 54 -9.03 -4.17 27.99
N TYR A 55 -9.33 -3.46 26.91
CA TYR A 55 -10.06 -4.00 25.75
C TYR A 55 -9.14 -4.41 24.60
N GLY A 56 -7.86 -4.03 24.66
CA GLY A 56 -6.83 -4.41 23.71
C GLY A 56 -6.11 -3.21 23.06
N PRO A 57 -5.09 -3.48 22.22
CA PRO A 57 -4.31 -2.44 21.59
C PRO A 57 -5.14 -1.63 20.59
N GLY A 58 -4.95 -0.32 20.59
CA GLY A 58 -5.62 0.62 19.66
C GLY A 58 -7.02 1.06 20.09
N PHE A 59 -7.48 0.66 21.27
CA PHE A 59 -8.68 1.21 21.89
C PHE A 59 -8.36 2.51 22.63
N VAL A 60 -9.19 3.52 22.39
CA VAL A 60 -9.12 4.83 23.05
C VAL A 60 -10.43 5.11 23.78
N LYS A 61 -10.33 5.68 24.97
CA LYS A 61 -11.49 6.05 25.77
C LYS A 61 -12.19 7.25 25.15
N VAL A 62 -13.50 7.16 25.01
CA VAL A 62 -14.33 8.30 24.60
C VAL A 62 -14.56 9.19 25.82
N GLU A 63 -14.15 10.46 25.70
CA GLU A 63 -14.34 11.45 26.76
C GLU A 63 -15.81 11.52 27.20
N GLY A 64 -16.03 11.55 28.52
CA GLY A 64 -17.37 11.55 29.11
C GLY A 64 -18.06 10.18 29.19
N SER A 65 -17.39 9.07 28.82
CA SER A 65 -17.96 7.72 28.97
C SER A 65 -16.93 6.66 29.39
N THR A 66 -17.42 5.48 29.78
CA THR A 66 -16.61 4.26 29.98
C THR A 66 -16.42 3.46 28.69
N LEU A 67 -16.86 4.00 27.54
CA LEU A 67 -16.73 3.34 26.25
C LEU A 67 -15.35 3.57 25.66
N CYS A 68 -14.79 2.49 25.15
CA CYS A 68 -13.52 2.45 24.46
C CYS A 68 -13.76 2.08 23.01
N VAL A 69 -13.19 2.86 22.09
CA VAL A 69 -13.39 2.72 20.65
C VAL A 69 -12.08 2.44 19.94
N ARG A 70 -12.15 1.61 18.91
CA ARG A 70 -11.06 1.32 17.98
C ARG A 70 -11.59 1.48 16.56
N ALA A 71 -10.82 2.14 15.71
CA ALA A 71 -11.08 2.19 14.27
C ALA A 71 -9.92 1.57 13.51
N GLY A 72 -10.23 0.90 12.40
CA GLY A 72 -9.24 0.29 11.53
C GLY A 72 -9.81 0.08 10.14
N GLY A 73 -8.95 -0.35 9.22
CA GLY A 73 -9.35 -0.67 7.86
C GLY A 73 -8.15 -0.95 6.98
N GLN A 74 -8.45 -1.26 5.73
CA GLN A 74 -7.45 -1.49 4.70
C GLN A 74 -7.90 -0.93 3.36
N VAL A 75 -6.91 -0.63 2.53
CA VAL A 75 -7.10 -0.19 1.15
C VAL A 75 -6.27 -1.10 0.25
N ARG A 76 -6.85 -1.53 -0.86
CA ARG A 76 -6.22 -2.35 -1.89
C ARG A 76 -6.41 -1.67 -3.23
N ALA A 77 -5.32 -1.55 -3.99
CA ALA A 77 -5.34 -1.08 -5.37
C ALA A 77 -4.82 -2.20 -6.28
N GLU A 78 -5.52 -2.41 -7.38
CA GLU A 78 -5.24 -3.46 -8.36
C GLU A 78 -5.18 -2.85 -9.76
N PHE A 79 -4.16 -3.26 -10.52
CA PHE A 79 -3.98 -2.89 -11.92
C PHE A 79 -3.74 -4.17 -12.72
N GLY A 80 -4.46 -4.33 -13.83
CA GLY A 80 -4.38 -5.53 -14.65
C GLY A 80 -4.39 -5.21 -16.14
N LYS A 81 -3.58 -5.97 -16.89
CA LYS A 81 -3.61 -6.02 -18.35
C LYS A 81 -4.07 -7.42 -18.77
N ARG A 82 -5.05 -7.49 -19.67
CA ARG A 82 -5.53 -8.73 -20.27
C ARG A 82 -5.22 -8.68 -21.76
N SER A 83 -4.33 -9.54 -22.24
CA SER A 83 -4.09 -9.70 -23.67
C SER A 83 -4.97 -10.83 -24.20
N TYR A 84 -5.82 -10.55 -25.19
CA TYR A 84 -6.57 -11.57 -25.91
C TYR A 84 -5.94 -11.76 -27.29
N SER A 85 -5.69 -13.00 -27.69
CA SER A 85 -5.09 -13.33 -28.99
C SER A 85 -5.93 -12.83 -30.18
N THR A 86 -7.23 -12.59 -29.99
CA THR A 86 -8.18 -12.26 -31.06
C THR A 86 -8.82 -10.86 -30.96
N ARG A 87 -8.80 -10.22 -29.79
CA ARG A 87 -9.50 -8.92 -29.55
C ARG A 87 -8.58 -7.79 -29.07
N GLY A 88 -7.27 -8.01 -29.07
CA GLY A 88 -6.29 -7.03 -28.58
C GLY A 88 -6.11 -7.05 -27.07
N SER A 89 -5.44 -6.03 -26.54
CA SER A 89 -5.16 -5.88 -25.10
C SER A 89 -6.18 -4.97 -24.41
N SER A 90 -6.67 -5.38 -23.25
CA SER A 90 -7.50 -4.61 -22.33
C SER A 90 -6.70 -4.24 -21.09
N TYR A 91 -6.91 -3.02 -20.59
CA TYR A 91 -6.35 -2.55 -19.33
C TYR A 91 -7.51 -2.22 -18.37
N GLY A 92 -7.31 -2.48 -17.09
CA GLY A 92 -8.28 -2.13 -16.06
C GLY A 92 -7.61 -1.88 -14.72
N SER A 93 -8.27 -1.07 -13.90
CA SER A 93 -7.87 -0.81 -12.52
C SER A 93 -9.10 -0.90 -11.61
N ALA A 94 -8.87 -1.34 -10.39
CA ALA A 94 -9.84 -1.33 -9.31
C ALA A 94 -9.17 -0.91 -8.01
N ALA A 95 -9.89 -0.19 -7.16
CA ALA A 95 -9.47 0.12 -5.80
C ALA A 95 -10.60 -0.25 -4.85
N ARG A 96 -10.27 -0.99 -3.80
CA ARG A 96 -11.19 -1.40 -2.75
C ARG A 96 -10.74 -0.81 -1.43
N ALA A 97 -11.68 -0.31 -0.66
CA ALA A 97 -11.46 0.14 0.70
C ALA A 97 -12.48 -0.52 1.62
N ASP A 98 -12.03 -1.00 2.76
CA ASP A 98 -12.90 -1.47 3.83
C ASP A 98 -12.37 -1.00 5.18
N GLY A 99 -13.27 -0.91 6.14
CA GLY A 99 -12.97 -0.39 7.45
C GLY A 99 -14.00 -0.81 8.48
N TYR A 100 -13.62 -0.64 9.74
CA TYR A 100 -14.45 -0.96 10.87
C TYR A 100 -14.25 0.03 12.01
N VAL A 101 -15.30 0.14 12.83
CA VAL A 101 -15.28 0.81 14.12
C VAL A 101 -15.84 -0.15 15.15
N GLU A 102 -15.07 -0.45 16.18
CA GLU A 102 -15.46 -1.28 17.31
C GLU A 102 -15.56 -0.42 18.56
N ALA A 103 -16.66 -0.56 19.31
CA ALA A 103 -16.87 0.05 20.62
C ALA A 103 -17.11 -1.04 21.66
N ARG A 104 -16.41 -0.95 22.80
CA ARG A 104 -16.58 -1.84 23.95
C ARG A 104 -16.67 -1.01 25.23
N GLY A 105 -17.46 -1.46 26.19
CA GLY A 105 -17.50 -0.84 27.51
C GLY A 105 -18.51 -1.50 28.43
N ASN A 106 -18.34 -1.30 29.73
CA ASN A 106 -19.34 -1.67 30.72
C ASN A 106 -20.36 -0.54 30.84
N THR A 107 -21.64 -0.86 30.61
CA THR A 107 -22.77 0.06 30.75
C THR A 107 -23.59 -0.34 31.98
N GLY A 108 -24.52 0.51 32.42
CA GLY A 108 -25.44 0.16 33.52
C GLY A 108 -26.32 -1.08 33.26
N LEU A 109 -26.35 -1.57 32.01
CA LEU A 109 -27.09 -2.75 31.57
C LEU A 109 -26.19 -3.98 31.40
N GLY A 110 -24.89 -3.86 31.69
CA GLY A 110 -23.87 -4.90 31.48
C GLY A 110 -22.88 -4.55 30.38
N GLU A 111 -22.10 -5.55 29.98
CA GLU A 111 -21.06 -5.40 28.96
C GLU A 111 -21.67 -5.15 27.57
N MET A 112 -21.23 -4.08 26.91
CA MET A 112 -21.66 -3.72 25.57
C MET A 112 -20.51 -3.89 24.58
N ARG A 113 -20.81 -4.47 23.42
CA ARG A 113 -19.92 -4.52 22.25
C ARG A 113 -20.70 -4.16 20.99
N ALA A 114 -20.21 -3.17 20.25
CA ALA A 114 -20.74 -2.79 18.94
C ALA A 114 -19.63 -2.80 17.89
N VAL A 115 -19.90 -3.37 16.73
CA VAL A 115 -18.96 -3.39 15.60
C VAL A 115 -19.69 -2.92 14.35
N PHE A 116 -19.17 -1.87 13.73
CA PHE A 116 -19.63 -1.36 12.45
C PHE A 116 -18.57 -1.67 11.42
N VAL A 117 -18.96 -2.30 10.31
CA VAL A 117 -18.07 -2.61 9.19
C VAL A 117 -18.66 -1.99 7.94
N GLY A 118 -17.82 -1.39 7.13
CA GLY A 118 -18.22 -0.78 5.87
C GLY A 118 -17.10 -0.85 4.85
N GLY A 119 -17.45 -0.82 3.57
CA GLY A 119 -16.47 -0.83 2.50
C GLY A 119 -17.10 -0.57 1.14
N GLY A 120 -16.24 -0.33 0.16
CA GLY A 120 -16.61 -0.04 -1.21
C GLY A 120 -15.48 -0.37 -2.17
N GLU A 121 -15.86 -0.49 -3.44
CA GLU A 121 -14.93 -0.75 -4.54
C GLU A 121 -15.23 0.25 -5.67
N VAL A 122 -14.18 0.76 -6.30
CA VAL A 122 -14.25 1.67 -7.44
C VAL A 122 -13.39 1.12 -8.56
N GLY A 123 -13.90 1.19 -9.80
CA GLY A 123 -13.17 0.76 -10.99
C GLY A 123 -13.87 -0.34 -11.77
N LYS A 124 -13.22 -0.79 -12.86
CA LYS A 124 -13.73 -1.79 -13.80
C LYS A 124 -12.67 -2.84 -14.13
N LEU A 125 -12.00 -3.35 -13.10
CA LEU A 125 -11.31 -4.62 -13.25
C LEU A 125 -12.40 -5.70 -13.21
N ASN A 126 -12.70 -6.34 -14.35
CA ASN A 126 -13.78 -7.33 -14.45
C ASN A 126 -13.43 -8.59 -13.63
N ARG A 127 -13.72 -8.55 -12.32
CA ARG A 127 -13.26 -9.50 -11.29
C ARG A 127 -13.89 -10.89 -11.44
N ASP A 128 -15.03 -10.97 -12.11
CA ASP A 128 -15.84 -12.18 -12.28
C ASP A 128 -15.20 -13.27 -13.17
N ARG A 129 -13.97 -13.06 -13.66
CA ARG A 129 -13.17 -14.10 -14.35
C ARG A 129 -11.75 -14.26 -13.80
N TYR A 130 -11.47 -13.64 -12.65
CA TYR A 130 -10.22 -13.78 -11.90
C TYR A 130 -10.44 -14.66 -10.65
N GLU A 131 -11.27 -15.70 -10.76
CA GLU A 131 -11.31 -16.83 -9.81
C GLU A 131 -10.03 -17.69 -9.86
N GLY A 132 -8.87 -17.07 -10.03
CA GLY A 132 -7.57 -17.62 -9.63
C GLY A 132 -7.25 -17.05 -8.25
N GLY A 133 -7.98 -17.55 -7.25
CA GLY A 133 -7.94 -17.06 -5.89
C GLY A 133 -6.53 -17.02 -5.31
N PHE A 134 -6.21 -15.92 -4.64
CA PHE A 134 -5.11 -15.88 -3.68
C PHE A 134 -5.67 -16.25 -2.29
N TYR A 135 -6.06 -17.51 -2.17
CA TYR A 135 -6.08 -18.24 -0.90
C TYR A 135 -5.09 -19.39 -1.04
N ARG A 136 -3.83 -19.13 -0.68
CA ARG A 136 -2.94 -19.98 0.12
C ARG A 136 -1.79 -19.15 0.63
#